data_AF-A0A7T5UQ89-F1
#
_entry.id   AF-A0A7T5UQ89-F1
#
_cell.length_a   1.000
_cell.length_b   1.000
_cell.length_c   1.000
_cell.angle_alpha   90.00
_cell.angle_beta   90.00
_cell.angle_gamma   90.00
#
_symmetry.space_group_name_H-M   'P 1'
#
loop_
_entity.id
_entity.type
_entity.pdbx_description
1 polymer ?
#
loop_
_entity_poly.entity_id
_entity_poly.type
_entity_poly.pdbx_seq_one_letter_code
_entity_poly.pdbx_strand_id
1 'polypeptide(L)'
;MTTAYCQTFQKEILSLSSLFSTTDAEVSRLLSDPSGLVQTEELIAKIYASKQKFVEKYQSQVILMLKKWYPHGAHVNISDFLSSVRFENSQRVIIDCAINSGGPLAQIFYIPSLIRKITGDLRCNNEAMTFIDYLEEVDGSLLVNNSSSLRSMKRLRRIGGNANFANTNIESLESLEEAGGLDLNNVQSLKSLPKLKKVRGDADFSGTCIERLDLLEEVVADCSLNNSLVSMKKLRKVGGTLDISDLKIDDFRAVFPVLEEVRPTSAPIGLRINTAFFVPNEDIRKQIKDLEKKGELKFNGDIDYESGKW
;
A
#
# COMPACT_ATOMS: atom_id res chain seq x y z
N MET A 1 -28.85 1.00 8.04
CA MET A 1 -28.77 -0.48 8.08
C MET A 1 -28.02 -0.88 9.34
N THR A 2 -28.55 -1.78 10.16
CA THR A 2 -27.88 -2.20 11.39
C THR A 2 -26.63 -3.00 11.06
N THR A 3 -25.51 -2.70 11.74
CA THR A 3 -24.22 -3.40 11.66
C THR A 3 -24.37 -4.94 11.68
N ALA A 4 -25.39 -5.45 12.40
CA ALA A 4 -25.72 -6.87 12.49
C ALA A 4 -26.11 -7.52 11.15
N TYR A 5 -26.78 -6.80 10.24
CA TYR A 5 -27.17 -7.35 8.95
C TYR A 5 -25.95 -7.59 8.05
N CYS A 6 -25.04 -6.60 7.98
CA CYS A 6 -23.81 -6.72 7.21
C CYS A 6 -22.91 -7.84 7.75
N GLN A 7 -22.78 -7.96 9.09
CA GLN A 7 -22.00 -9.03 9.71
C GLN A 7 -22.55 -10.44 9.44
N THR A 8 -23.88 -10.61 9.49
CA THR A 8 -24.52 -11.91 9.22
C THR A 8 -24.33 -12.31 7.75
N PHE A 9 -24.57 -11.38 6.84
CA PHE A 9 -24.39 -11.61 5.41
C PHE A 9 -22.92 -11.89 5.04
N GLN A 10 -21.99 -11.19 5.67
CA GLN A 10 -20.56 -11.41 5.49
C GLN A 10 -20.13 -12.81 5.97
N LYS A 11 -20.64 -13.29 7.11
CA LYS A 11 -20.38 -14.66 7.59
C LYS A 11 -20.86 -15.71 6.59
N GLU A 12 -22.05 -15.51 6.01
CA GLU A 12 -22.59 -16.42 5.00
C GLU A 12 -21.72 -16.46 3.75
N ILE A 13 -21.29 -15.31 3.25
CA ILE A 13 -20.37 -15.22 2.11
C ILE A 13 -19.02 -15.89 2.42
N LEU A 14 -18.44 -15.66 3.60
CA LEU A 14 -17.16 -16.27 3.98
C LEU A 14 -17.29 -17.80 4.07
N SER A 15 -18.41 -18.29 4.59
CA SER A 15 -18.75 -19.72 4.61
C SER A 15 -18.83 -20.29 3.20
N LEU A 16 -19.52 -19.60 2.28
CA LEU A 16 -19.58 -19.97 0.88
C LEU A 16 -18.16 -20.01 0.28
N SER A 17 -17.36 -18.95 0.43
CA SER A 17 -16.00 -18.88 -0.15
C SER A 17 -15.10 -20.03 0.34
N SER A 18 -15.19 -20.39 1.62
CA SER A 18 -14.49 -21.55 2.20
C SER A 18 -14.89 -22.86 1.52
N LEU A 19 -16.21 -23.09 1.34
CA LEU A 19 -16.73 -24.31 0.72
C LEU A 19 -16.14 -24.53 -0.68
N PHE A 20 -16.08 -23.48 -1.50
CA PHE A 20 -15.57 -23.59 -2.86
C PHE A 20 -14.06 -23.81 -2.93
N SER A 21 -13.28 -23.24 -2.01
CA SER A 21 -11.85 -23.55 -1.90
C SER A 21 -11.61 -25.04 -1.63
N THR A 22 -12.45 -25.66 -0.81
CA THR A 22 -12.42 -27.12 -0.57
C THR A 22 -12.76 -27.90 -1.83
N THR A 23 -13.80 -27.50 -2.56
CA THR A 23 -14.18 -28.13 -3.84
C THR A 23 -13.03 -28.09 -4.86
N ASP A 24 -12.29 -26.99 -4.95
CA ASP A 24 -11.15 -26.86 -5.88
C ASP A 24 -9.99 -27.80 -5.54
N ALA A 25 -9.72 -27.98 -4.24
CA ALA A 25 -8.71 -28.93 -3.77
C ALA A 25 -9.11 -30.38 -4.10
N GLU A 26 -10.39 -30.74 -3.90
CA GLU A 26 -10.90 -32.08 -4.20
C GLU A 26 -10.87 -32.39 -5.71
N VAL A 27 -11.26 -31.44 -6.56
CA VAL A 27 -11.17 -31.59 -8.02
C VAL A 27 -9.73 -31.79 -8.45
N SER A 28 -8.80 -30.98 -7.93
CA SER A 28 -7.38 -31.09 -8.25
C SER A 28 -6.80 -32.45 -7.83
N ARG A 29 -7.27 -33.00 -6.70
CA ARG A 29 -6.89 -34.35 -6.24
C ARG A 29 -7.43 -35.44 -7.17
N LEU A 30 -8.67 -35.32 -7.63
CA LEU A 30 -9.26 -36.30 -8.55
C LEU A 30 -8.60 -36.28 -9.93
N LEU A 31 -8.18 -35.10 -10.41
CA LEU A 31 -7.48 -34.96 -11.69
C LEU A 31 -6.05 -35.50 -11.66
N SER A 32 -5.46 -35.70 -10.48
CA SER A 32 -4.09 -36.22 -10.33
C SER A 32 -4.00 -37.74 -10.18
N ASP A 33 -5.14 -38.45 -10.10
CA ASP A 33 -5.20 -39.91 -10.00
C ASP A 33 -5.94 -40.55 -11.22
N PRO A 34 -5.21 -41.08 -12.21
CA PRO A 34 -5.79 -41.48 -13.51
C PRO A 34 -6.43 -42.88 -13.56
N SER A 35 -6.59 -43.60 -12.45
CA SER A 35 -6.93 -45.03 -12.46
C SER A 35 -8.39 -45.42 -12.79
N GLY A 36 -9.19 -44.55 -13.44
CA GLY A 36 -10.64 -44.80 -13.65
C GLY A 36 -11.34 -44.00 -14.76
N LEU A 37 -10.65 -43.69 -15.85
CA LEU A 37 -10.98 -42.68 -16.88
C LEU A 37 -12.46 -42.43 -17.28
N VAL A 38 -13.36 -43.42 -17.35
CA VAL A 38 -14.74 -43.21 -17.86
C VAL A 38 -15.75 -42.79 -16.77
N GLN A 39 -15.65 -43.36 -15.55
CA GLN A 39 -16.49 -42.91 -14.42
C GLN A 39 -16.02 -41.56 -13.87
N THR A 40 -14.73 -41.27 -14.05
CA THR A 40 -14.14 -39.99 -13.66
C THR A 40 -14.68 -38.84 -14.50
N GLU A 41 -14.94 -39.01 -15.81
CA GLU A 41 -15.48 -37.92 -16.65
C GLU A 41 -16.88 -37.47 -16.24
N GLU A 42 -17.81 -38.41 -15.99
CA GLU A 42 -19.18 -38.07 -15.58
C GLU A 42 -19.18 -37.43 -14.17
N LEU A 43 -18.32 -37.91 -13.27
CA LEU A 43 -18.13 -37.35 -11.95
C LEU A 43 -17.53 -35.94 -12.01
N ILE A 44 -16.49 -35.75 -12.82
CA ILE A 44 -15.86 -34.45 -13.08
C ILE A 44 -16.89 -33.47 -13.63
N ALA A 45 -17.71 -33.88 -14.60
CA ALA A 45 -18.77 -33.04 -15.17
C ALA A 45 -19.81 -32.62 -14.11
N LYS A 46 -20.24 -33.55 -13.24
CA LYS A 46 -21.15 -33.26 -12.12
C LYS A 46 -20.54 -32.29 -11.12
N ILE A 47 -19.24 -32.42 -10.83
CA ILE A 47 -18.52 -31.52 -9.94
C ILE A 47 -18.41 -30.12 -10.57
N TYR A 48 -18.04 -30.01 -11.84
CA TYR A 48 -17.99 -28.71 -12.53
C TYR A 48 -19.37 -28.04 -12.62
N ALA A 49 -20.44 -28.79 -12.88
CA ALA A 49 -21.79 -28.23 -12.87
C ALA A 49 -22.21 -27.73 -11.47
N SER A 50 -21.84 -28.47 -10.42
CA SER A 50 -22.09 -28.07 -9.03
C SER A 50 -21.27 -26.84 -8.63
N LYS A 51 -20.01 -26.78 -9.08
CA LYS A 51 -19.11 -25.63 -8.94
C LYS A 51 -19.71 -24.40 -9.62
N GLN A 52 -20.18 -24.54 -10.85
CA GLN A 52 -20.80 -23.43 -11.59
C GLN A 52 -22.02 -22.86 -10.86
N LYS A 53 -22.93 -23.72 -10.40
CA LYS A 53 -24.10 -23.31 -9.59
C LYS A 53 -23.69 -22.59 -8.31
N PHE A 54 -22.63 -23.08 -7.65
CA PHE A 54 -22.08 -22.42 -6.47
C PHE A 54 -21.57 -21.01 -6.82
N VAL A 55 -20.81 -20.86 -7.92
CA VAL A 55 -20.25 -19.57 -8.35
C VAL A 55 -21.37 -18.57 -8.62
N GLU A 56 -22.40 -18.98 -9.36
CA GLU A 56 -23.57 -18.15 -9.66
C GLU A 56 -24.28 -17.69 -8.38
N LYS A 57 -24.48 -18.60 -7.42
CA LYS A 57 -25.05 -18.27 -6.11
C LYS A 57 -24.17 -17.28 -5.35
N TYR A 58 -22.88 -17.53 -5.29
CA TYR A 58 -21.92 -16.65 -4.61
C TYR A 58 -21.94 -15.24 -5.21
N GLN A 59 -21.78 -15.14 -6.53
CA GLN A 59 -21.78 -13.86 -7.26
C GLN A 59 -23.09 -13.09 -7.05
N SER A 60 -24.22 -13.79 -7.13
CA SER A 60 -25.55 -13.18 -6.88
C SER A 60 -25.67 -12.60 -5.48
N GLN A 61 -25.19 -13.32 -4.45
CA GLN A 61 -25.20 -12.83 -3.08
C GLN A 61 -24.25 -11.63 -2.92
N VAL A 62 -23.07 -11.65 -3.53
CA VAL A 62 -22.14 -10.50 -3.52
C VAL A 62 -22.78 -9.27 -4.16
N ILE A 63 -23.42 -9.41 -5.32
CA ILE A 63 -24.11 -8.29 -5.98
C ILE A 63 -25.25 -7.75 -5.11
N LEU A 64 -26.03 -8.63 -4.46
CA LEU A 64 -27.09 -8.22 -3.54
C LEU A 64 -26.53 -7.44 -2.34
N MET A 65 -25.39 -7.87 -1.79
CA MET A 65 -24.68 -7.16 -0.73
C MET A 65 -24.23 -5.78 -1.20
N LEU A 66 -23.56 -5.72 -2.37
CA LEU A 66 -23.01 -4.48 -2.91
C LEU A 66 -24.12 -3.48 -3.26
N LYS A 67 -25.26 -3.95 -3.74
CA LYS A 67 -26.46 -3.14 -3.96
C LYS A 67 -26.99 -2.52 -2.66
N LYS A 68 -26.96 -3.28 -1.56
CA LYS A 68 -27.35 -2.78 -0.22
C LYS A 68 -26.29 -1.87 0.41
N TRP A 69 -25.02 -2.15 0.12
CA TRP A 69 -23.88 -1.38 0.57
C TRP A 69 -23.78 -0.01 -0.11
N TYR A 70 -24.20 0.08 -1.38
CA TYR A 70 -24.01 1.23 -2.25
C TYR A 70 -24.16 2.57 -1.51
N PRO A 71 -23.08 3.36 -1.36
CA PRO A 71 -23.08 4.54 -0.53
C PRO A 71 -24.15 5.53 -1.01
N HIS A 72 -25.08 5.88 -0.13
CA HIS A 72 -26.09 6.91 -0.43
C HIS A 72 -25.36 8.25 -0.55
N GLY A 73 -25.43 8.87 -1.73
CA GLY A 73 -24.68 10.09 -2.06
C GLY A 73 -23.49 9.90 -3.00
N ALA A 74 -23.23 8.68 -3.49
CA ALA A 74 -22.26 8.47 -4.57
C ALA A 74 -22.71 9.19 -5.86
N HIS A 75 -21.78 9.85 -6.54
CA HIS A 75 -22.00 10.57 -7.81
C HIS A 75 -22.24 9.65 -9.02
N VAL A 76 -22.18 8.33 -8.82
CA VAL A 76 -22.43 7.31 -9.84
C VAL A 76 -23.86 6.79 -9.67
N ASN A 77 -24.49 6.25 -10.70
CA ASN A 77 -25.74 5.51 -10.52
C ASN A 77 -25.42 4.10 -10.01
N ILE A 78 -26.26 3.54 -9.12
CA ILE A 78 -26.10 2.15 -8.63
C ILE A 78 -25.99 1.12 -9.75
N SER A 79 -26.66 1.34 -10.89
CA SER A 79 -26.57 0.47 -12.06
C SER A 79 -25.15 0.44 -12.64
N ASP A 80 -24.56 1.63 -12.84
CA ASP A 80 -23.22 1.76 -13.39
C ASP A 80 -22.19 1.19 -12.41
N PHE A 81 -22.36 1.43 -11.11
CA PHE A 81 -21.52 0.83 -10.08
C PHE A 81 -21.59 -0.71 -10.11
N LEU A 82 -22.78 -1.31 -10.13
CA LEU A 82 -22.91 -2.77 -10.16
C LEU A 82 -22.34 -3.36 -11.46
N SER A 83 -22.44 -2.63 -12.58
CA SER A 83 -21.82 -3.05 -13.86
C SER A 83 -20.30 -3.07 -13.83
N SER A 84 -19.68 -2.31 -12.92
CA SER A 84 -18.22 -2.30 -12.71
C SER A 84 -17.72 -3.47 -11.85
N VAL A 85 -18.61 -4.22 -11.20
CA VAL A 85 -18.22 -5.34 -10.35
C VAL A 85 -17.83 -6.54 -11.20
N ARG A 86 -16.57 -6.95 -11.10
CA ARG A 86 -16.03 -8.15 -11.75
C ARG A 86 -15.62 -9.19 -10.73
N PHE A 87 -15.61 -10.44 -11.16
CA PHE A 87 -15.14 -11.58 -10.38
C PHE A 87 -13.94 -12.23 -11.07
N GLU A 88 -12.78 -12.17 -10.45
CA GLU A 88 -11.60 -12.92 -10.89
C GLU A 88 -11.51 -14.26 -10.15
N ASN A 89 -11.13 -15.33 -10.85
CA ASN A 89 -11.06 -16.69 -10.30
C ASN A 89 -12.34 -17.10 -9.53
N SER A 90 -13.50 -16.60 -10.01
CA SER A 90 -14.84 -16.84 -9.46
C SER A 90 -15.14 -16.31 -8.05
N GLN A 91 -14.15 -15.78 -7.32
CA GLN A 91 -14.33 -15.32 -5.93
C GLN A 91 -13.72 -13.95 -5.61
N ARG A 92 -12.70 -13.52 -6.34
CA ARG A 92 -12.05 -12.24 -6.08
C ARG A 92 -12.89 -11.12 -6.65
N VAL A 93 -13.46 -10.30 -5.78
CA VAL A 93 -14.29 -9.17 -6.20
C VAL A 93 -13.38 -8.02 -6.59
N ILE A 94 -13.56 -7.53 -7.81
CA ILE A 94 -12.88 -6.37 -8.37
C ILE A 94 -13.94 -5.30 -8.62
N ILE A 95 -13.67 -4.07 -8.21
CA ILE A 95 -14.52 -2.92 -8.53
C ILE A 95 -13.81 -2.10 -9.60
N ASP A 96 -14.36 -2.09 -10.81
CA ASP A 96 -13.78 -1.41 -11.96
C ASP A 96 -14.21 0.07 -12.07
N CYS A 97 -14.20 0.77 -10.94
CA CYS A 97 -14.50 2.20 -10.90
C CYS A 97 -13.88 2.85 -9.67
N ALA A 98 -13.94 4.18 -9.63
CA ALA A 98 -13.58 4.93 -8.44
C ALA A 98 -14.68 4.80 -7.38
N ILE A 99 -14.27 4.66 -6.12
CA ILE A 99 -15.15 4.64 -4.95
C ILE A 99 -14.87 5.90 -4.15
N ASN A 100 -15.87 6.76 -4.00
CA ASN A 100 -15.77 7.96 -3.19
C ASN A 100 -16.83 7.94 -2.09
N SER A 101 -16.39 7.87 -0.83
CA SER A 101 -17.26 7.93 0.36
C SER A 101 -17.74 9.37 0.65
N GLY A 102 -18.13 10.14 -0.36
CA GLY A 102 -18.27 11.60 -0.28
C GLY A 102 -18.96 12.15 0.99
N GLY A 103 -18.22 12.96 1.75
CA GLY A 103 -18.75 13.85 2.80
C GLY A 103 -18.96 13.23 4.19
N PRO A 104 -19.08 14.08 5.25
CA PRO A 104 -19.14 13.66 6.67
C PRO A 104 -20.34 12.78 7.05
N LEU A 105 -21.29 12.57 6.13
CA LEU A 105 -22.50 11.75 6.32
C LEU A 105 -22.51 10.46 5.47
N ALA A 106 -21.57 10.29 4.54
CA ALA A 106 -21.43 9.04 3.80
C ALA A 106 -20.73 8.02 4.69
N GLN A 107 -21.56 7.37 5.49
CA GLN A 107 -21.13 6.28 6.34
C GLN A 107 -20.86 5.03 5.47
N ILE A 108 -19.74 5.03 4.74
CA ILE A 108 -19.14 3.76 4.32
C ILE A 108 -18.64 3.11 5.61
N PHE A 109 -19.51 2.32 6.22
CA PHE A 109 -19.15 1.62 7.44
C PHE A 109 -18.28 0.40 7.16
N TYR A 110 -18.33 -0.17 5.95
CA TYR A 110 -17.73 -1.48 5.68
C TYR A 110 -17.40 -1.66 4.21
N ILE A 111 -16.14 -1.69 3.79
CA ILE A 111 -15.79 -2.31 2.49
C ILE A 111 -15.90 -3.83 2.71
N PRO A 112 -16.73 -4.55 1.94
CA PRO A 112 -16.78 -6.00 2.07
C PRO A 112 -15.38 -6.63 1.94
N SER A 113 -15.06 -7.56 2.86
CA SER A 113 -13.78 -8.30 2.92
C SER A 113 -13.42 -9.12 1.66
N LEU A 114 -14.27 -9.05 0.65
CA LEU A 114 -14.16 -9.75 -0.63
C LEU A 114 -13.52 -8.89 -1.70
N ILE A 115 -13.59 -7.56 -1.55
CA ILE A 115 -13.02 -6.64 -2.51
C ILE A 115 -11.52 -6.74 -2.37
N ARG A 116 -10.89 -7.31 -3.40
CA ARG A 116 -9.43 -7.47 -3.48
C ARG A 116 -8.81 -6.32 -4.24
N LYS A 117 -9.52 -5.78 -5.22
CA LYS A 117 -8.96 -4.79 -6.13
C LYS A 117 -9.97 -3.71 -6.48
N ILE A 118 -9.49 -2.48 -6.54
CA ILE A 118 -10.21 -1.33 -7.08
C ILE A 118 -9.36 -0.76 -8.20
N THR A 119 -9.92 -0.62 -9.41
CA THR A 119 -9.13 -0.09 -10.55
C THR A 119 -9.15 1.44 -10.62
N GLY A 120 -10.12 2.08 -9.95
CA GLY A 120 -10.18 3.53 -9.80
C GLY A 120 -9.55 4.03 -8.50
N ASP A 121 -9.83 5.31 -8.19
CA ASP A 121 -9.48 5.90 -6.91
C ASP A 121 -10.35 5.33 -5.78
N LEU A 122 -9.78 5.15 -4.59
CA LEU A 122 -10.52 4.89 -3.35
C LEU A 122 -10.35 6.10 -2.42
N ARG A 123 -11.44 6.81 -2.15
CA ARG A 123 -11.49 7.90 -1.14
C ARG A 123 -12.40 7.47 0.00
N CYS A 124 -11.86 7.42 1.22
CA CYS A 124 -12.59 7.03 2.42
C CYS A 124 -12.27 7.96 3.60
N ASN A 125 -13.28 8.64 4.14
CA ASN A 125 -13.10 9.68 5.16
C ASN A 125 -13.64 9.29 6.56
N ASN A 126 -13.85 8.01 6.86
CA ASN A 126 -14.64 7.60 8.04
C ASN A 126 -13.82 6.94 9.17
N GLU A 127 -14.28 7.14 10.40
CA GLU A 127 -13.73 6.64 11.68
C GLU A 127 -14.13 5.18 12.00
N ALA A 128 -14.63 4.42 11.03
CA ALA A 128 -15.04 3.02 11.24
C ALA A 128 -14.52 2.08 10.14
N MET A 129 -13.27 2.25 9.70
CA MET A 129 -12.68 1.42 8.63
C MET A 129 -12.12 0.09 9.17
N THR A 130 -12.98 -0.85 9.58
CA THR A 130 -12.55 -2.13 10.18
C THR A 130 -12.23 -3.27 9.19
N PHE A 131 -12.44 -3.09 7.87
CA PHE A 131 -12.42 -4.21 6.91
C PHE A 131 -11.58 -3.99 5.64
N ILE A 132 -10.78 -2.94 5.59
CA ILE A 132 -9.89 -2.66 4.45
C ILE A 132 -8.67 -3.59 4.40
N ASP A 133 -8.44 -4.39 5.45
CA ASP A 133 -7.34 -5.36 5.55
C ASP A 133 -7.31 -6.40 4.42
N TYR A 134 -8.42 -6.55 3.71
CA TYR A 134 -8.61 -7.51 2.63
C TYR A 134 -8.33 -6.95 1.23
N LEU A 135 -8.22 -5.63 1.12
CA LEU A 135 -7.88 -4.94 -0.11
C LEU A 135 -6.41 -5.23 -0.43
N GLU A 136 -6.15 -5.75 -1.62
CA GLU A 136 -4.83 -6.13 -2.10
C GLU A 136 -4.24 -5.05 -3.02
N GLU A 137 -5.07 -4.43 -3.87
CA GLU A 137 -4.61 -3.48 -4.88
C GLU A 137 -5.59 -2.33 -5.10
N VAL A 138 -5.03 -1.13 -5.34
CA VAL A 138 -5.76 0.02 -5.88
C VAL A 138 -4.98 0.50 -7.10
N ASP A 139 -5.52 0.47 -8.31
CA ASP A 139 -4.80 0.99 -9.49
C ASP A 139 -4.81 2.53 -9.53
N GLY A 140 -5.82 3.17 -8.94
CA GLY A 140 -5.89 4.62 -8.75
C GLY A 140 -5.24 5.11 -7.45
N SER A 141 -5.66 6.30 -7.01
CA SER A 141 -5.20 6.91 -5.75
C SER A 141 -5.99 6.41 -4.55
N LEU A 142 -5.33 6.25 -3.40
CA LEU A 142 -5.94 5.85 -2.13
C LEU A 142 -5.88 7.01 -1.14
N LEU A 143 -7.00 7.63 -0.82
CA LEU A 143 -7.09 8.74 0.14
C LEU A 143 -7.87 8.30 1.38
N VAL A 144 -7.17 8.14 2.50
CA VAL A 144 -7.72 7.69 3.79
C VAL A 144 -7.22 8.53 4.97
N ASN A 145 -6.73 9.73 4.67
CA ASN A 145 -6.13 10.66 5.60
C ASN A 145 -7.10 11.14 6.69
N ASN A 146 -6.54 11.58 7.82
CA ASN A 146 -7.29 12.01 9.01
C ASN A 146 -8.21 10.93 9.61
N SER A 147 -7.93 9.64 9.39
CA SER A 147 -8.66 8.54 10.01
C SER A 147 -7.99 8.10 11.32
N SER A 148 -8.59 8.48 12.44
CA SER A 148 -8.17 8.08 13.79
C SER A 148 -8.40 6.59 14.08
N SER A 149 -9.20 5.92 13.27
CA SER A 149 -9.65 4.52 13.44
C SER A 149 -8.89 3.49 12.60
N LEU A 150 -8.27 3.94 11.50
CA LEU A 150 -7.54 3.04 10.61
C LEU A 150 -6.31 2.52 11.35
N ARG A 151 -6.23 1.19 11.52
CA ARG A 151 -5.12 0.53 12.22
C ARG A 151 -4.21 -0.26 11.29
N SER A 152 -4.75 -0.85 10.22
CA SER A 152 -3.93 -1.63 9.29
C SER A 152 -4.54 -1.74 7.91
N MET A 153 -3.68 -2.03 6.93
CA MET A 153 -4.07 -2.56 5.62
C MET A 153 -3.18 -3.75 5.26
N LYS A 154 -3.38 -4.87 5.97
CA LYS A 154 -2.43 -5.99 6.01
C LYS A 154 -2.13 -6.63 4.66
N ARG A 155 -3.11 -6.65 3.75
CA ARG A 155 -2.96 -7.27 2.42
C ARG A 155 -2.69 -6.29 1.30
N LEU A 156 -2.68 -4.98 1.57
CA LEU A 156 -2.48 -3.99 0.52
C LEU A 156 -1.03 -4.09 0.01
N ARG A 157 -0.87 -4.45 -1.26
CA ARG A 157 0.42 -4.68 -1.91
C ARG A 157 0.81 -3.56 -2.85
N ARG A 158 -0.16 -3.00 -3.57
CA ARG A 158 0.10 -2.01 -4.62
C ARG A 158 -0.93 -0.91 -4.64
N ILE A 159 -0.45 0.33 -4.77
CA ILE A 159 -1.25 1.51 -5.06
C ILE A 159 -0.69 2.14 -6.34
N GLY A 160 -1.51 2.25 -7.37
CA GLY A 160 -1.06 2.74 -8.66
C GLY A 160 -0.91 4.26 -8.69
N GLY A 161 -1.81 4.99 -8.03
CA GLY A 161 -1.76 6.44 -7.83
C GLY A 161 -1.19 6.85 -6.48
N ASN A 162 -1.56 8.04 -6.01
CA ASN A 162 -1.07 8.59 -4.74
C ASN A 162 -1.81 7.96 -3.55
N ALA A 163 -1.05 7.56 -2.55
CA ALA A 163 -1.54 7.05 -1.28
C ALA A 163 -1.40 8.12 -0.21
N ASN A 164 -2.51 8.59 0.35
CA ASN A 164 -2.51 9.55 1.44
C ASN A 164 -3.08 8.93 2.72
N PHE A 165 -2.19 8.67 3.67
CA PHE A 165 -2.48 8.23 5.04
C PHE A 165 -2.13 9.29 6.09
N ALA A 166 -1.90 10.54 5.69
CA ALA A 166 -1.50 11.60 6.60
C ALA A 166 -2.47 11.72 7.79
N ASN A 167 -1.93 11.96 8.98
CA ASN A 167 -2.67 12.08 10.24
C ASN A 167 -3.61 10.88 10.53
N THR A 168 -3.22 9.67 10.16
CA THR A 168 -3.91 8.44 10.55
C THR A 168 -3.21 7.75 11.73
N ASN A 169 -3.91 6.83 12.38
CA ASN A 169 -3.34 5.95 13.41
C ASN A 169 -2.97 4.57 12.85
N ILE A 170 -2.55 4.50 11.59
CA ILE A 170 -2.19 3.22 10.96
C ILE A 170 -0.91 2.67 11.59
N GLU A 171 -0.95 1.43 12.02
CA GLU A 171 0.14 0.71 12.69
C GLU A 171 0.85 -0.25 11.74
N SER A 172 0.17 -0.72 10.68
CA SER A 172 0.73 -1.71 9.77
C SER A 172 0.31 -1.54 8.31
N LEU A 173 1.34 -1.49 7.45
CA LEU A 173 1.31 -1.61 5.99
C LEU A 173 2.27 -2.72 5.55
N GLU A 174 2.23 -3.87 6.24
CA GLU A 174 3.23 -4.95 6.13
C GLU A 174 3.38 -5.57 4.74
N SER A 175 2.35 -5.48 3.89
CA SER A 175 2.36 -6.03 2.54
C SER A 175 2.66 -5.02 1.45
N LEU A 176 2.74 -3.72 1.77
CA LEU A 176 2.87 -2.68 0.76
C LEU A 176 4.24 -2.81 0.07
N GLU A 177 4.23 -3.08 -1.23
CA GLU A 177 5.41 -3.26 -2.07
C GLU A 177 5.68 -2.02 -2.94
N GLU A 178 4.62 -1.42 -3.48
CA GLU A 178 4.70 -0.30 -4.43
C GLU A 178 3.60 0.75 -4.21
N ALA A 179 3.95 2.02 -4.37
CA ALA A 179 2.99 3.13 -4.40
C ALA A 179 3.30 4.11 -5.54
N GLY A 180 2.27 4.76 -6.10
CA GLY A 180 2.44 5.87 -7.05
C GLY A 180 3.09 7.06 -6.36
N GLY A 181 2.50 7.54 -5.28
CA GLY A 181 3.09 8.44 -4.29
C GLY A 181 2.69 7.96 -2.89
N LEU A 182 3.44 8.32 -1.85
CA LEU A 182 3.19 7.85 -0.49
C LEU A 182 3.34 8.98 0.54
N ASP A 183 2.21 9.44 1.07
CA ASP A 183 2.14 10.44 2.13
C ASP A 183 1.75 9.75 3.45
N LEU A 184 2.71 9.67 4.36
CA LEU A 184 2.59 9.16 5.72
C LEU A 184 2.84 10.27 6.76
N ASN A 185 2.65 11.53 6.39
CA ASN A 185 2.93 12.66 7.25
C ASN A 185 2.18 12.53 8.60
N ASN A 186 2.90 12.68 9.71
CA ASN A 186 2.39 12.57 11.08
C ASN A 186 1.74 11.22 11.46
N VAL A 187 2.13 10.11 10.82
CA VAL A 187 1.69 8.77 11.21
C VAL A 187 2.63 8.17 12.26
N GLN A 188 2.47 8.58 13.51
CA GLN A 188 3.36 8.17 14.62
C GLN A 188 3.24 6.69 15.02
N SER A 189 2.13 6.04 14.69
CA SER A 189 1.87 4.64 15.05
C SER A 189 2.60 3.63 14.16
N LEU A 190 3.04 4.04 12.96
CA LEU A 190 3.67 3.17 11.98
C LEU A 190 5.18 3.08 12.23
N LYS A 191 5.68 1.85 12.42
CA LYS A 191 7.10 1.59 12.80
C LYS A 191 7.98 1.06 11.68
N SER A 192 7.39 0.49 10.63
CA SER A 192 8.15 -0.11 9.54
C SER A 192 7.32 -0.27 8.28
N LEU A 193 8.01 -0.33 7.14
CA LEU A 193 7.47 -0.70 5.84
C LEU A 193 8.32 -1.83 5.25
N PRO A 194 8.17 -3.07 5.77
CA PRO A 194 9.14 -4.14 5.58
C PRO A 194 9.21 -4.67 4.14
N LYS A 195 8.19 -4.40 3.31
CA LYS A 195 8.12 -4.85 1.92
C LYS A 195 8.17 -3.73 0.89
N LEU A 196 8.18 -2.46 1.32
CA LEU A 196 8.12 -1.34 0.39
C LEU A 196 9.43 -1.29 -0.40
N LYS A 197 9.32 -1.39 -1.73
CA LYS A 197 10.46 -1.38 -2.65
C LYS A 197 10.53 -0.11 -3.49
N LYS A 198 9.38 0.44 -3.88
CA LYS A 198 9.36 1.53 -4.86
C LYS A 198 8.23 2.52 -4.61
N VAL A 199 8.55 3.80 -4.70
CA VAL A 199 7.59 4.90 -4.80
C VAL A 199 7.83 5.65 -6.11
N ARG A 200 6.82 5.76 -6.97
CA ARG A 200 6.95 6.30 -8.34
C ARG A 200 6.80 7.83 -8.43
N GLY A 201 6.63 8.48 -7.31
CA GLY A 201 6.39 9.91 -7.12
C GLY A 201 6.94 10.30 -5.76
N ASP A 202 6.29 11.23 -5.09
CA ASP A 202 6.79 11.75 -3.80
C ASP A 202 6.56 10.76 -2.66
N ALA A 203 7.49 10.73 -1.71
CA ALA A 203 7.43 9.93 -0.50
C ALA A 203 7.67 10.79 0.74
N ASP A 204 6.62 11.06 1.53
CA ASP A 204 6.72 11.80 2.78
C ASP A 204 6.58 10.87 3.99
N PHE A 205 7.68 10.66 4.71
CA PHE A 205 7.74 9.89 5.96
C PHE A 205 7.90 10.79 7.20
N SER A 206 7.76 12.11 7.04
CA SER A 206 7.94 13.09 8.12
C SER A 206 6.94 12.86 9.24
N GLY A 207 7.37 13.00 10.50
CA GLY A 207 6.51 12.77 11.66
C GLY A 207 6.06 11.32 11.90
N THR A 208 6.59 10.34 11.16
CA THR A 208 6.38 8.91 11.44
C THR A 208 7.30 8.38 12.56
N CYS A 209 7.08 7.15 13.05
CA CYS A 209 8.05 6.45 13.92
C CYS A 209 8.76 5.33 13.16
N ILE A 210 8.92 5.46 11.84
CA ILE A 210 9.54 4.43 11.02
C ILE A 210 11.04 4.38 11.30
N GLU A 211 11.50 3.25 11.83
CA GLU A 211 12.91 3.04 12.16
C GLU A 211 13.71 2.46 10.98
N ARG A 212 13.04 1.75 10.04
CA ARG A 212 13.72 1.04 8.94
C ARG A 212 12.93 1.04 7.64
N LEU A 213 13.62 1.33 6.54
CA LEU A 213 13.16 1.21 5.14
C LEU A 213 14.15 0.32 4.34
N ASP A 214 14.50 -0.83 4.90
CA ASP A 214 15.59 -1.68 4.39
C ASP A 214 15.36 -2.25 2.98
N LEU A 215 14.12 -2.30 2.50
CA LEU A 215 13.78 -2.78 1.15
C LEU A 215 13.49 -1.67 0.15
N LEU A 216 13.38 -0.41 0.57
CA LEU A 216 13.09 0.69 -0.33
C LEU A 216 14.30 0.89 -1.25
N GLU A 217 14.09 0.73 -2.55
CA GLU A 217 15.13 0.79 -3.58
C GLU A 217 15.10 2.10 -4.37
N GLU A 218 13.91 2.63 -4.64
CA GLU A 218 13.73 3.80 -5.50
C GLU A 218 12.55 4.69 -5.05
N VAL A 219 12.80 6.00 -5.00
CA VAL A 219 11.81 7.07 -5.03
C VAL A 219 12.04 7.88 -6.30
N VAL A 220 11.03 8.03 -7.17
CA VAL A 220 11.24 8.69 -8.48
C VAL A 220 11.21 10.22 -8.39
N ALA A 221 10.57 10.78 -7.37
CA ALA A 221 10.51 12.23 -7.15
C ALA A 221 11.11 12.59 -5.77
N ASP A 222 10.45 13.43 -4.99
CA ASP A 222 10.98 13.91 -3.71
C ASP A 222 10.78 12.88 -2.58
N CYS A 223 11.69 12.85 -1.61
CA CYS A 223 11.62 12.00 -0.44
C CYS A 223 11.93 12.79 0.83
N SER A 224 10.99 12.87 1.76
CA SER A 224 11.18 13.50 3.07
C SER A 224 11.21 12.46 4.18
N LEU A 225 12.18 12.54 5.08
CA LEU A 225 12.43 11.53 6.11
C LEU A 225 12.19 12.05 7.53
N ASN A 226 12.02 11.12 8.46
CA ASN A 226 11.88 11.39 9.89
C ASN A 226 13.23 11.45 10.61
N ASN A 227 13.32 12.24 11.69
CA ASN A 227 14.47 12.38 12.59
C ASN A 227 14.99 11.08 13.24
N SER A 228 14.22 9.99 13.20
CA SER A 228 14.43 8.75 13.95
C SER A 228 14.74 7.53 13.07
N LEU A 229 14.93 7.72 11.76
CA LEU A 229 15.17 6.60 10.83
C LEU A 229 16.59 6.05 10.95
N VAL A 230 16.72 4.76 11.26
CA VAL A 230 17.99 4.09 11.56
C VAL A 230 18.62 3.44 10.32
N SER A 231 17.84 3.08 9.28
CA SER A 231 18.38 2.31 8.14
C SER A 231 17.57 2.42 6.84
N MET A 232 18.29 2.56 5.72
CA MET A 232 17.79 2.53 4.32
C MET A 232 18.74 1.79 3.37
N LYS A 233 19.20 0.60 3.77
CA LYS A 233 20.32 -0.12 3.12
C LYS A 233 20.22 -0.34 1.61
N LYS A 234 19.00 -0.36 1.06
CA LYS A 234 18.76 -0.62 -0.37
C LYS A 234 18.38 0.60 -1.17
N LEU A 235 18.22 1.77 -0.55
CA LEU A 235 17.82 2.96 -1.29
C LEU A 235 18.99 3.35 -2.19
N ARG A 236 18.74 3.32 -3.51
CA ARG A 236 19.75 3.58 -4.54
C ARG A 236 19.43 4.81 -5.37
N LYS A 237 18.17 5.26 -5.34
CA LYS A 237 17.72 6.36 -6.18
C LYS A 237 16.62 7.16 -5.51
N VAL A 238 16.83 8.47 -5.46
CA VAL A 238 15.79 9.49 -5.29
C VAL A 238 15.87 10.35 -6.55
N GLY A 239 14.79 10.51 -7.30
CA GLY A 239 14.85 11.28 -8.54
C GLY A 239 14.71 12.78 -8.34
N GLY A 240 14.20 13.22 -7.18
CA GLY A 240 14.08 14.62 -6.79
C GLY A 240 14.97 14.97 -5.60
N THR A 241 14.40 15.71 -4.66
CA THR A 241 15.04 16.13 -3.42
C THR A 241 14.91 15.05 -2.35
N LEU A 242 16.02 14.67 -1.72
CA LEU A 242 16.02 13.93 -0.46
C LEU A 242 16.15 14.93 0.71
N ASP A 243 15.09 15.07 1.51
CA ASP A 243 15.08 15.92 2.71
C ASP A 243 15.35 15.06 3.96
N ILE A 244 16.52 15.30 4.56
CA ILE A 244 17.00 14.66 5.79
C ILE A 244 17.32 15.69 6.86
N SER A 245 16.78 16.91 6.72
CA SER A 245 17.03 18.05 7.61
C SER A 245 16.80 17.75 9.08
N ASP A 246 15.98 16.74 9.31
CA ASP A 246 15.49 16.31 10.60
C ASP A 246 16.28 15.13 11.20
N LEU A 247 17.09 14.39 10.43
CA LEU A 247 17.84 13.22 10.94
C LEU A 247 18.83 13.58 12.04
N LYS A 248 18.85 12.78 13.12
CA LYS A 248 19.91 12.85 14.12
C LYS A 248 21.22 12.32 13.52
N ILE A 249 22.29 13.07 13.73
CA ILE A 249 23.56 13.01 12.98
C ILE A 249 24.36 11.70 13.16
N ASP A 250 23.97 10.82 14.09
CA ASP A 250 24.59 9.49 14.21
C ASP A 250 24.19 8.54 13.05
N ASP A 251 23.09 8.84 12.37
CA ASP A 251 22.45 7.97 11.37
C ASP A 251 22.77 8.35 9.90
N PHE A 252 23.72 9.26 9.63
CA PHE A 252 24.12 9.59 8.25
C PHE A 252 24.65 8.36 7.49
N ARG A 253 25.18 7.35 8.22
CA ARG A 253 25.51 5.99 7.73
C ARG A 253 24.37 5.31 6.97
N ALA A 254 23.11 5.60 7.31
CA ALA A 254 21.94 5.09 6.61
C ALA A 254 21.74 5.70 5.22
N VAL A 255 22.30 6.89 4.95
CA VAL A 255 22.21 7.62 3.69
C VAL A 255 23.39 7.30 2.76
N PHE A 256 24.52 6.83 3.30
CA PHE A 256 25.71 6.48 2.51
C PHE A 256 25.49 5.50 1.37
N PRO A 257 24.65 4.44 1.46
CA PRO A 257 24.38 3.58 0.31
C PRO A 257 23.83 4.33 -0.91
N VAL A 258 23.09 5.43 -0.69
CA VAL A 258 22.59 6.32 -1.74
C VAL A 258 23.73 7.18 -2.33
N LEU A 259 24.73 7.52 -1.51
CA LEU A 259 25.85 8.40 -1.86
C LEU A 259 27.11 7.66 -2.37
N GLU A 260 27.31 6.38 -2.02
CA GLU A 260 28.49 5.59 -2.40
C GLU A 260 28.33 4.90 -3.78
N GLU A 261 27.10 4.64 -4.24
CA GLU A 261 26.84 4.09 -5.58
C GLU A 261 26.66 5.18 -6.66
N VAL A 262 27.50 6.22 -6.61
CA VAL A 262 27.48 7.30 -7.62
C VAL A 262 28.07 6.77 -8.93
N ARG A 263 27.19 6.22 -9.76
CA ARG A 263 27.11 6.68 -11.16
C ARG A 263 26.25 7.96 -11.14
N PRO A 264 26.59 9.01 -11.91
CA PRO A 264 25.90 10.31 -11.87
C PRO A 264 24.40 10.29 -12.27
N THR A 265 23.80 9.12 -12.51
CA THR A 265 22.39 8.95 -12.89
C THR A 265 21.48 8.47 -11.76
N SER A 266 22.02 8.15 -10.57
CA SER A 266 21.27 7.56 -9.44
C SER A 266 21.23 8.41 -8.17
N ALA A 267 22.04 9.48 -8.08
CA ALA A 267 22.00 10.41 -6.95
C ALA A 267 20.71 11.27 -6.97
N PRO A 268 20.20 11.72 -5.80
CA PRO A 268 19.18 12.76 -5.71
C PRO A 268 19.56 13.99 -6.54
N ILE A 269 18.58 14.59 -7.23
CA ILE A 269 18.78 15.88 -7.92
C ILE A 269 19.04 17.00 -6.90
N GLY A 270 18.60 16.82 -5.66
CA GLY A 270 19.01 17.64 -4.52
C GLY A 270 19.01 16.84 -3.22
N LEU A 271 19.88 17.21 -2.29
CA LEU A 271 19.83 16.76 -0.90
C LEU A 271 19.69 18.01 -0.03
N ARG A 272 18.75 18.02 0.92
CA ARG A 272 18.57 19.11 1.89
C ARG A 272 18.97 18.65 3.29
N ILE A 273 19.84 19.43 3.91
CA ILE A 273 20.36 19.22 5.27
C ILE A 273 20.34 20.60 5.96
N ASN A 274 19.63 20.72 7.09
CA ASN A 274 19.51 21.97 7.86
C ASN A 274 20.40 22.00 9.12
N THR A 275 21.17 20.95 9.42
CA THR A 275 22.04 20.87 10.61
C THR A 275 23.52 20.88 10.23
N ALA A 276 24.37 21.48 11.08
CA ALA A 276 25.81 21.47 10.91
C ALA A 276 26.32 20.02 10.93
N PHE A 277 26.99 19.60 9.85
CA PHE A 277 27.36 18.21 9.65
C PHE A 277 28.88 18.03 9.78
N PHE A 278 29.31 17.30 10.82
CA PHE A 278 30.70 16.88 10.95
C PHE A 278 30.93 15.60 10.15
N VAL A 279 31.75 15.69 9.11
CA VAL A 279 32.16 14.55 8.28
C VAL A 279 33.53 14.11 8.78
N PRO A 280 33.71 13.04 9.58
CA PRO A 280 35.04 12.68 10.08
C PRO A 280 35.98 12.08 9.02
N ASN A 281 35.43 11.54 7.94
CA ASN A 281 36.18 10.80 6.92
C ASN A 281 36.56 11.70 5.74
N GLU A 282 37.86 11.84 5.45
CA GLU A 282 38.38 12.70 4.39
C GLU A 282 37.91 12.32 2.97
N ASP A 283 37.80 11.03 2.66
CA ASP A 283 37.33 10.59 1.34
C ASP A 283 35.87 11.00 1.11
N ILE A 284 35.07 10.91 2.16
CA ILE A 284 33.67 11.35 2.16
C ILE A 284 33.58 12.88 2.04
N ARG A 285 34.42 13.63 2.76
CA ARG A 285 34.49 15.10 2.62
C ARG A 285 34.75 15.50 1.18
N LYS A 286 35.66 14.78 0.52
CA LYS A 286 36.05 15.04 -0.87
C LYS A 286 34.91 14.76 -1.84
N GLN A 287 34.17 13.67 -1.63
CA GLN A 287 32.97 13.35 -2.41
C GLN A 287 31.86 14.40 -2.22
N ILE A 288 31.56 14.77 -0.98
CA ILE A 288 30.58 15.81 -0.63
C ILE A 288 30.93 17.13 -1.35
N LYS A 289 32.19 17.60 -1.23
CA LYS A 289 32.64 18.82 -1.90
C LYS A 289 32.56 18.75 -3.44
N ASP A 290 32.76 17.57 -4.02
CA ASP A 290 32.63 17.37 -5.48
C ASP A 290 31.16 17.44 -5.91
N LEU A 291 30.24 16.87 -5.13
CA LEU A 291 28.80 16.95 -5.36
C LEU A 291 28.28 18.39 -5.18
N GLU A 292 28.77 19.12 -4.17
CA GLU A 292 28.44 20.55 -3.97
C GLU A 292 28.86 21.39 -5.19
N LYS A 293 30.09 21.17 -5.70
CA LYS A 293 30.61 21.88 -6.88
C LYS A 293 29.81 21.61 -8.15
N LYS A 294 29.27 20.40 -8.30
CA LYS A 294 28.39 20.02 -9.42
C LYS A 294 26.96 20.54 -9.26
N GLY A 295 26.63 21.10 -8.09
CA GLY A 295 25.27 21.55 -7.76
C GLY A 295 24.30 20.41 -7.47
N GLU A 296 24.81 19.18 -7.32
CA GLU A 296 24.06 17.95 -7.02
C GLU A 296 23.73 17.84 -5.52
N LEU A 297 24.36 18.68 -4.69
CA LEU A 297 24.24 18.70 -3.24
C LEU A 297 24.14 20.14 -2.75
N LYS A 298 23.14 20.47 -1.91
CA LYS A 298 22.92 21.82 -1.38
C LYS A 298 22.67 21.80 0.12
N PHE A 299 23.55 22.42 0.89
CA PHE A 299 23.39 22.56 2.32
C PHE A 299 22.69 23.88 2.67
N ASN A 300 21.79 23.83 3.65
CA ASN A 300 21.17 25.01 4.25
C ASN A 300 21.75 25.25 5.66
N GLY A 301 23.08 25.15 5.79
CA GLY A 301 23.85 25.34 7.02
C GLY A 301 25.36 25.27 6.77
N ASP A 302 26.17 25.64 7.78
CA ASP A 302 27.63 25.53 7.70
C ASP A 302 28.09 24.06 7.85
N ILE A 303 28.97 23.59 6.96
CA ILE A 303 29.59 22.27 7.07
C ILE A 303 30.94 22.44 7.76
N ASP A 304 31.05 21.95 8.98
CA ASP A 304 32.33 21.92 9.67
C ASP A 304 33.16 20.71 9.22
N TYR A 305 34.09 20.99 8.31
CA TYR A 305 35.03 20.02 7.78
C TYR A 305 36.25 19.81 8.68
N GLU A 306 36.46 20.55 9.78
CA GLU A 306 37.76 20.57 10.46
C GLU A 306 37.68 20.45 11.99
N SER A 307 36.61 20.90 12.63
CA SER A 307 36.51 20.95 14.08
C SER A 307 35.66 19.79 14.61
N GLY A 308 36.32 18.80 15.20
CA GLY A 308 35.65 17.68 15.89
C GLY A 308 35.02 18.08 17.21
N LYS A 309 34.34 19.24 17.29
CA LYS A 309 33.65 19.71 18.50
C LYS A 309 32.29 20.31 18.16
N TRP A 310 31.29 19.82 18.88
CA TRP A 310 29.92 20.34 18.94
C TRP A 310 29.87 21.69 19.65
#